data_AF-A0A642CA87-F1
#
_entry.id   AF-A0A642CA87-F1
#
_cell.length_a   1.000
_cell.length_b   1.000
_cell.length_c   1.000
_cell.angle_alpha   90.00
_cell.angle_beta   90.00
_cell.angle_gamma   90.00
#
_symmetry.space_group_name_H-M   'P 1'
#
loop_
_entity.id
_entity.type
_entity.pdbx_description
1 polymer ?
#
loop_
_entity_poly.entity_id
_entity_poly.type
_entity_poly.pdbx_seq_one_letter_code
_entity_poly.pdbx_strand_id
1 'polypeptide(L)'
;MDGRRNFLKTAFATCSLLAGSKLLTACTPIKRAASEEEETFETFATPNALKGMPIKATFLDEISWDIPHQNWGTKEWDKDFKAMKKMGINTVVLIRAGLGKWIASPFQCLLGKEDVYYPPVDLVEMFLTLADKYDMAFYFGMYDSGKYWQEGLFQKEIDLNMALIDEVWKKYGHHKSFQGWYLSQEISRRTKNMSKIYAEVGK
;
A
#
# COMPACT_ATOMS: atom_id res chain seq x y z
N MET A 1 -4.40 -17.03 41.39
CA MET A 1 -4.98 -16.39 40.18
C MET A 1 -5.53 -15.00 40.55
N ASP A 2 -4.79 -14.21 41.34
CA ASP A 2 -5.35 -13.05 42.06
C ASP A 2 -4.77 -11.69 41.65
N GLY A 3 -3.82 -11.64 40.71
CA GLY A 3 -3.19 -10.39 40.26
C GLY A 3 -4.02 -9.59 39.24
N ARG A 4 -4.75 -10.27 38.35
CA ARG A 4 -5.35 -9.63 37.17
C ARG A 4 -6.63 -8.82 37.49
N ARG A 5 -7.36 -9.20 38.53
CA ARG A 5 -8.62 -8.53 38.93
C ARG A 5 -8.38 -7.28 39.79
N ASN A 6 -7.26 -7.21 40.51
CA ASN A 6 -6.91 -6.04 41.32
C ASN A 6 -6.36 -4.89 40.46
N PHE A 7 -5.64 -5.20 39.38
CA PHE A 7 -5.12 -4.18 38.44
C PHE A 7 -6.23 -3.35 37.78
N LEU A 8 -7.33 -3.98 37.37
CA LEU A 8 -8.46 -3.29 36.74
C LEU A 8 -9.24 -2.41 37.71
N LYS A 9 -9.21 -2.71 39.02
CA LYS A 9 -9.91 -1.89 40.02
C LYS A 9 -9.18 -0.59 40.32
N THR A 10 -7.85 -0.55 40.19
CA THR A 10 -7.06 0.66 40.40
C THR A 10 -7.24 1.67 39.25
N ALA A 11 -7.46 1.21 38.02
CA ALA A 11 -7.60 2.08 36.85
C ALA A 11 -8.96 2.83 36.78
N PHE A 12 -10.00 2.34 37.44
CA PHE A 12 -11.33 2.97 37.43
C PHE A 12 -11.51 4.05 38.53
N ALA A 13 -10.58 4.18 39.47
CA ALA A 13 -10.71 5.10 40.61
C ALA A 13 -10.09 6.49 40.39
N THR A 14 -9.44 6.76 39.26
CA THR A 14 -8.77 8.04 38.96
C THR A 14 -9.52 8.95 37.99
N CYS A 15 -10.70 8.54 37.50
CA CYS A 15 -11.58 9.41 36.70
C CYS A 15 -12.54 10.22 37.58
N SER A 16 -11.99 11.15 38.36
CA SER A 16 -12.79 12.18 39.03
C SER A 16 -12.08 13.53 38.98
N LEU A 17 -12.63 14.41 38.13
CA LEU A 17 -12.61 15.87 38.17
C LEU A 17 -11.25 16.57 37.99
N LEU A 18 -11.17 17.41 36.96
CA LEU A 18 -11.06 18.86 37.14
C LEU A 18 -11.45 19.57 35.83
N ALA A 19 -12.69 20.05 35.80
CA ALA A 19 -13.10 21.14 34.93
C ALA A 19 -12.43 22.43 35.42
N GLY A 20 -11.79 23.17 34.52
CA GLY A 20 -11.11 24.42 34.85
C GLY A 20 -10.62 25.14 33.61
N SER A 21 -11.51 25.90 32.99
CA SER A 21 -11.26 26.82 31.89
C SER A 21 -10.28 27.92 32.27
N LYS A 22 -9.21 28.13 31.48
CA LYS A 22 -8.55 29.44 31.36
C LYS A 22 -8.04 29.69 29.93
N LEU A 23 -8.75 30.62 29.30
CA LEU A 23 -8.34 31.63 28.32
C LEU A 23 -7.38 31.25 27.18
N LEU A 24 -7.96 31.32 25.98
CA LEU A 24 -7.33 31.78 24.75
C LEU A 24 -6.44 33.00 25.00
N THR A 25 -5.15 32.92 24.70
CA THR A 25 -4.32 34.10 24.43
C THR A 25 -3.53 33.84 23.15
N ALA A 26 -3.84 34.61 22.13
CA ALA A 26 -3.24 34.59 20.82
C ALA A 26 -1.86 35.28 20.82
N CYS A 27 -0.98 34.79 19.94
CA CYS A 27 0.18 35.49 19.38
C CYS A 27 1.33 35.88 20.31
N THR A 28 2.35 35.02 20.39
CA THR A 28 3.77 35.42 20.49
C THR A 28 4.65 34.30 19.92
N PRO A 29 5.78 34.61 19.26
CA PRO A 29 6.56 33.61 18.54
C PRO A 29 7.31 32.73 19.54
N ILE A 30 6.98 31.43 19.56
CA ILE A 30 7.75 30.44 20.31
C ILE A 30 9.13 30.39 19.66
N LYS A 31 10.11 31.03 20.31
CA LYS A 31 11.52 30.72 20.15
C LYS A 31 11.65 29.22 20.32
N ARG A 32 12.27 28.58 19.32
CA ARG A 32 12.59 27.16 19.29
C ARG A 32 13.56 26.84 20.44
N ALA A 33 13.02 26.67 21.64
CA ALA A 33 13.62 25.86 22.68
C ALA A 33 13.24 24.41 22.32
N ALA A 34 14.00 23.83 21.40
CA ALA A 34 14.09 22.38 21.37
C ALA A 34 14.88 22.00 22.63
N SER A 35 14.17 21.86 23.75
CA SER A 35 14.61 20.94 24.79
C SER A 35 14.50 19.56 24.16
N GLU A 36 15.62 19.03 23.70
CA GLU A 36 15.79 17.59 23.53
C GLU A 36 15.72 16.98 24.93
N GLU A 37 14.50 16.85 25.46
CA GLU A 37 14.22 15.79 26.42
C GLU A 37 14.14 14.51 25.58
N GLU A 38 15.32 13.91 25.30
CA GLU A 38 15.37 12.50 24.95
C GLU A 38 14.75 11.76 26.14
N GLU A 39 13.50 11.35 26.00
CA GLU A 39 12.93 10.34 26.89
C GLU A 39 13.80 9.09 26.73
N THR A 40 14.70 8.88 27.70
CA THR A 40 15.60 7.73 27.78
C THR A 40 14.82 6.49 28.18
N PHE A 41 13.89 6.06 27.33
CA PHE A 41 13.35 4.71 27.43
C PHE A 41 14.45 3.73 27.06
N GLU A 42 14.57 2.64 27.84
CA GLU A 42 15.37 1.50 27.42
C GLU A 42 14.92 1.07 26.02
N THR A 43 15.89 0.92 25.12
CA THR A 43 15.59 0.47 23.77
C THR A 43 15.08 -0.97 23.81
N PHE A 44 13.86 -1.19 23.33
CA PHE A 44 13.31 -2.53 23.11
C PHE A 44 13.93 -3.20 21.87
N ALA A 45 14.99 -2.63 21.28
CA ALA A 45 15.66 -3.19 20.12
C ALA A 45 16.31 -4.54 20.47
N THR A 46 16.01 -5.55 19.67
CA THR A 46 16.65 -6.86 19.81
C THR A 46 18.17 -6.73 19.55
N PRO A 47 19.03 -7.35 20.37
CA PRO A 47 20.46 -7.42 20.08
C PRO A 47 20.70 -7.95 18.66
N ASN A 48 21.58 -7.29 17.90
CA ASN A 48 21.87 -7.63 16.51
C ASN A 48 20.73 -7.39 15.50
N ALA A 49 19.74 -6.55 15.82
CA ALA A 49 18.80 -6.06 14.83
C ALA A 49 19.54 -5.51 13.59
N LEU A 50 18.93 -5.65 12.41
CA LEU A 50 19.47 -5.21 11.11
C LEU A 50 20.66 -6.02 10.55
N LYS A 51 21.00 -7.18 11.11
CA LYS A 51 21.96 -8.12 10.47
C LYS A 51 21.36 -9.02 9.37
N GLY A 52 20.04 -8.98 9.20
CA GLY A 52 19.33 -9.78 8.20
C GLY A 52 19.51 -9.26 6.76
N MET A 53 18.94 -10.00 5.80
CA MET A 53 18.87 -9.54 4.42
C MET A 53 18.12 -8.18 4.35
N PRO A 54 18.71 -7.14 3.74
CA PRO A 54 18.05 -5.84 3.66
C PRO A 54 16.83 -5.91 2.75
N ILE A 55 15.77 -5.20 3.13
CA ILE A 55 14.58 -5.02 2.30
C ILE A 55 14.92 -4.06 1.17
N LYS A 56 14.75 -4.53 -0.08
CA LYS A 56 15.02 -3.75 -1.31
C LYS A 56 13.77 -3.43 -2.11
N ALA A 57 12.68 -4.17 -1.87
CA ALA A 57 11.40 -3.98 -2.52
C ALA A 57 10.28 -3.87 -1.49
N THR A 58 9.24 -3.12 -1.81
CA THR A 58 8.00 -3.08 -1.02
C THR A 58 6.78 -3.07 -1.94
N PHE A 59 5.68 -3.65 -1.46
CA PHE A 59 4.39 -3.45 -2.09
C PHE A 59 3.85 -2.06 -1.77
N LEU A 60 3.12 -1.51 -2.73
CA LEU A 60 2.15 -0.43 -2.57
C LEU A 60 0.80 -1.13 -2.51
N ASP A 61 0.15 -1.11 -1.34
CA ASP A 61 -1.05 -1.91 -1.07
C ASP A 61 -2.33 -1.28 -1.64
N GLU A 62 -2.29 -1.05 -2.94
CA GLU A 62 -3.39 -0.55 -3.75
C GLU A 62 -3.64 -1.57 -4.88
N ILE A 63 -4.84 -2.14 -5.03
CA ILE A 63 -5.98 -2.09 -4.10
C ILE A 63 -5.81 -3.11 -2.98
N SER A 64 -5.91 -2.68 -1.72
CA SER A 64 -5.81 -3.57 -0.55
C SER A 64 -6.97 -4.56 -0.43
N TRP A 65 -6.70 -5.73 0.13
CA TRP A 65 -7.72 -6.72 0.50
C TRP A 65 -8.25 -6.50 1.93
N ASP A 66 -7.37 -6.18 2.87
CA ASP A 66 -7.66 -6.22 4.31
C ASP A 66 -6.96 -5.16 5.17
N ILE A 67 -6.13 -4.29 4.59
CA ILE A 67 -5.48 -3.20 5.32
C ILE A 67 -6.28 -1.91 5.15
N PRO A 68 -6.73 -1.26 6.24
CA PRO A 68 -7.48 -0.01 6.14
C PRO A 68 -6.70 1.09 5.41
N HIS A 69 -7.38 1.74 4.47
CA HIS A 69 -6.76 2.77 3.63
C HIS A 69 -6.39 4.02 4.46
N GLN A 70 -5.20 4.57 4.20
CA GLN A 70 -4.68 5.73 4.95
C GLN A 70 -5.17 7.09 4.43
N ASN A 71 -5.92 7.10 3.32
CA ASN A 71 -6.43 8.31 2.64
C ASN A 71 -5.30 9.29 2.24
N TRP A 72 -4.20 8.74 1.74
CA TRP A 72 -3.02 9.51 1.34
C TRP A 72 -3.18 10.12 -0.05
N GLY A 73 -2.77 11.38 -0.17
CA GLY A 73 -2.58 12.04 -1.46
C GLY A 73 -1.12 11.99 -1.91
N THR A 74 -0.83 12.68 -3.00
CA THR A 74 0.52 12.75 -3.59
C THR A 74 1.58 13.25 -2.61
N LYS A 75 1.22 14.15 -1.68
CA LYS A 75 2.16 14.72 -0.70
C LYS A 75 2.62 13.68 0.33
N GLU A 76 1.71 12.83 0.79
CA GLU A 76 2.00 11.77 1.75
C GLU A 76 2.82 10.67 1.06
N TRP A 77 2.40 10.25 -0.14
CA TRP A 77 3.15 9.28 -0.95
C TRP A 77 4.56 9.77 -1.32
N ASP A 78 4.74 11.05 -1.65
CA ASP A 78 6.07 11.60 -1.93
C ASP A 78 7.02 11.49 -0.73
N LYS A 79 6.51 11.76 0.49
CA LYS A 79 7.29 11.59 1.72
C LYS A 79 7.64 10.13 1.96
N ASP A 80 6.72 9.22 1.66
CA ASP A 80 6.91 7.80 1.87
C ASP A 80 7.95 7.22 0.89
N PHE A 81 7.87 7.56 -0.40
CA PHE A 81 8.90 7.20 -1.38
C PHE A 81 10.28 7.76 -1.03
N LYS A 82 10.34 8.99 -0.49
CA LYS A 82 11.60 9.56 0.02
C LYS A 82 12.16 8.74 1.19
N ALA A 83 11.31 8.29 2.10
CA ALA A 83 11.70 7.45 3.23
C ALA A 83 12.17 6.06 2.75
N MET A 84 11.43 5.43 1.84
CA MET A 84 11.79 4.18 1.18
C MET A 84 13.19 4.27 0.54
N LYS A 85 13.46 5.32 -0.25
CA LYS A 85 14.77 5.53 -0.87
C LYS A 85 15.89 5.66 0.16
N LYS A 86 15.64 6.41 1.25
CA LYS A 86 16.60 6.59 2.35
C LYS A 86 16.92 5.28 3.05
N MET A 87 15.96 4.36 3.15
CA MET A 87 16.15 3.01 3.70
C MET A 87 16.84 2.05 2.71
N GLY A 88 17.06 2.48 1.46
CA GLY A 88 17.71 1.69 0.44
C GLY A 88 16.77 0.75 -0.33
N ILE A 89 15.45 0.97 -0.24
CA ILE A 89 14.47 0.37 -1.16
C ILE A 89 14.67 1.01 -2.53
N ASN A 90 14.71 0.16 -3.56
CA ASN A 90 14.89 0.56 -4.95
C ASN A 90 13.82 -0.02 -5.88
N THR A 91 12.88 -0.81 -5.36
CA THR A 91 11.76 -1.35 -6.13
C THR A 91 10.45 -1.15 -5.37
N VAL A 92 9.41 -0.70 -6.08
CA VAL A 92 8.04 -0.65 -5.59
C VAL A 92 7.15 -1.51 -6.48
N VAL A 93 6.19 -2.20 -5.88
CA VAL A 93 5.31 -3.12 -6.59
C VAL A 93 3.87 -2.73 -6.29
N LEU A 94 3.11 -2.29 -7.28
CA LEU A 94 1.66 -2.16 -7.13
C LEU A 94 1.10 -3.58 -6.93
N ILE A 95 0.47 -3.86 -5.80
CA ILE A 95 0.08 -5.24 -5.49
C ILE A 95 -1.01 -5.76 -6.44
N ARG A 96 -1.95 -4.91 -6.87
CA ARG A 96 -2.96 -5.26 -7.88
C ARG A 96 -3.59 -4.01 -8.50
N ALA A 97 -3.72 -3.96 -9.81
CA ALA A 97 -4.38 -2.87 -10.53
C ALA A 97 -5.86 -2.72 -10.15
N GLY A 98 -6.48 -3.78 -9.63
CA GLY A 98 -7.80 -3.70 -9.04
C GLY A 98 -8.16 -4.98 -8.31
N LEU A 99 -9.20 -4.87 -7.49
CA LEU A 99 -9.76 -5.94 -6.70
C LEU A 99 -11.30 -5.87 -6.77
N GLY A 100 -11.90 -6.79 -7.50
CA GLY A 100 -13.34 -6.78 -7.78
C GLY A 100 -13.74 -5.45 -8.42
N LYS A 101 -14.62 -4.69 -7.76
CA LYS A 101 -15.14 -3.42 -8.31
C LYS A 101 -14.18 -2.24 -8.17
N TRP A 102 -13.12 -2.37 -7.37
CA TRP A 102 -12.20 -1.27 -7.09
C TRP A 102 -11.00 -1.35 -8.03
N ILE A 103 -10.66 -0.25 -8.68
CA ILE A 103 -9.53 -0.17 -9.61
C ILE A 103 -8.62 1.00 -9.22
N ALA A 104 -7.31 0.84 -9.41
CA ALA A 104 -6.30 1.81 -9.01
C ALA A 104 -6.23 3.02 -9.95
N SER A 105 -6.73 2.90 -11.18
CA SER A 105 -6.66 3.93 -12.22
C SER A 105 -7.80 3.74 -13.23
N PRO A 106 -8.16 4.78 -14.03
CA PRO A 106 -9.36 4.74 -14.88
C PRO A 106 -9.14 3.90 -16.16
N PHE A 107 -9.02 2.58 -16.00
CA PHE A 107 -8.79 1.63 -17.08
C PHE A 107 -10.04 1.46 -17.94
N GLN A 108 -9.97 1.90 -19.21
CA GLN A 108 -11.11 1.87 -20.14
C GLN A 108 -11.53 0.44 -20.47
N CYS A 109 -10.57 -0.49 -20.55
CA CYS A 109 -10.84 -1.90 -20.80
C CYS A 109 -11.68 -2.55 -19.69
N LEU A 110 -11.64 -2.02 -18.47
CA LEU A 110 -12.46 -2.47 -17.34
C LEU A 110 -13.75 -1.65 -17.22
N LEU A 111 -13.69 -0.32 -17.31
CA LEU A 111 -14.87 0.57 -17.21
C LEU A 111 -15.97 0.25 -18.23
N GLY A 112 -15.60 -0.25 -19.42
CA GLY A 112 -16.55 -0.64 -20.45
C GLY A 112 -17.06 -2.09 -20.36
N LYS A 113 -16.48 -2.94 -19.51
CA LYS A 113 -16.73 -4.41 -19.51
C LYS A 113 -17.13 -4.98 -18.16
N GLU A 114 -16.71 -4.36 -17.07
CA GLU A 114 -16.91 -4.84 -15.70
C GLU A 114 -17.61 -3.76 -14.88
N ASP A 115 -18.33 -4.18 -13.84
CA ASP A 115 -19.05 -3.30 -12.92
C ASP A 115 -18.09 -2.70 -11.89
N VAL A 116 -17.16 -1.87 -12.37
CA VAL A 116 -16.10 -1.23 -11.57
C VAL A 116 -16.42 0.23 -11.28
N TYR A 117 -15.93 0.72 -10.14
CA TYR A 117 -16.04 2.12 -9.76
C TYR A 117 -14.97 2.95 -10.46
N TYR A 118 -15.36 4.13 -10.95
CA TYR A 118 -14.40 5.10 -11.47
C TYR A 118 -13.54 5.64 -10.31
N PRO A 119 -12.21 5.51 -10.38
CA PRO A 119 -11.35 5.96 -9.29
C PRO A 119 -11.19 7.48 -9.31
N PRO A 120 -11.12 8.14 -8.14
CA PRO A 120 -10.95 9.59 -8.07
C PRO A 120 -9.54 10.05 -8.47
N VAL A 121 -8.56 9.14 -8.48
CA VAL A 121 -7.14 9.42 -8.75
C VAL A 121 -6.57 8.32 -9.64
N ASP A 122 -5.68 8.70 -10.55
CA ASP A 122 -4.84 7.78 -11.32
C ASP A 122 -3.60 7.40 -10.49
N LEU A 123 -3.74 6.37 -9.63
CA LEU A 123 -2.66 5.96 -8.74
C LEU A 123 -1.45 5.42 -9.52
N VAL A 124 -1.66 4.80 -10.67
CA VAL A 124 -0.57 4.26 -11.50
C VAL A 124 0.32 5.39 -12.03
N GLU A 125 -0.28 6.44 -12.59
CA GLU A 125 0.46 7.65 -13.02
C GLU A 125 1.23 8.28 -11.85
N MET A 126 0.58 8.40 -10.70
CA MET A 126 1.19 8.97 -9.49
C MET A 126 2.40 8.15 -9.04
N PHE A 127 2.28 6.82 -8.95
CA PHE A 127 3.36 5.95 -8.49
C PHE A 127 4.51 5.87 -9.47
N LEU A 128 4.26 5.82 -10.78
CA LEU A 128 5.32 5.87 -11.79
C LEU A 128 6.05 7.21 -11.79
N THR A 129 5.33 8.32 -11.64
CA THR A 129 5.95 9.65 -11.48
C THR A 129 6.86 9.71 -10.26
N LEU A 130 6.42 9.16 -9.12
CA LEU A 130 7.24 9.09 -7.91
C LEU A 130 8.43 8.13 -8.06
N ALA A 131 8.24 6.97 -8.70
CA ALA A 131 9.30 6.03 -8.98
C ALA A 131 10.37 6.62 -9.91
N ASP A 132 9.97 7.37 -10.94
CA ASP A 132 10.88 8.12 -11.81
C ASP A 132 11.69 9.18 -11.05
N LYS A 133 11.02 9.91 -10.15
CA LYS A 133 11.61 10.96 -9.30
C LYS A 133 12.67 10.40 -8.35
N TYR A 134 12.41 9.24 -7.74
CA TYR A 134 13.30 8.62 -6.75
C TYR A 134 14.21 7.53 -7.33
N ASP A 135 14.19 7.34 -8.64
CA ASP A 135 14.99 6.33 -9.34
C ASP A 135 14.76 4.94 -8.74
N MET A 136 13.51 4.50 -8.78
CA MET A 136 13.05 3.18 -8.34
C MET A 136 12.46 2.41 -9.51
N ALA A 137 12.61 1.09 -9.49
CA ALA A 137 11.86 0.21 -10.39
C ALA A 137 10.41 0.09 -9.90
N PHE A 138 9.48 0.14 -10.84
CA PHE A 138 8.05 -0.05 -10.61
C PHE A 138 7.60 -1.34 -11.31
N TYR A 139 6.89 -2.18 -10.55
CA TYR A 139 6.23 -3.38 -11.07
C TYR A 139 4.72 -3.22 -10.96
N PHE A 140 4.03 -3.46 -12.07
CA PHE A 140 2.58 -3.32 -12.18
C PHE A 140 1.88 -4.63 -11.80
N GLY A 141 1.06 -4.62 -10.76
CA GLY A 141 0.22 -5.75 -10.38
C GLY A 141 -1.00 -5.93 -11.28
N MET A 142 -1.31 -7.16 -11.65
CA MET A 142 -2.47 -7.49 -12.49
C MET A 142 -3.81 -7.18 -11.81
N TYR A 143 -4.89 -7.16 -12.59
CA TYR A 143 -6.24 -7.06 -12.07
C TYR A 143 -6.72 -8.40 -11.52
N ASP A 144 -7.26 -8.39 -10.31
CA ASP A 144 -7.95 -9.53 -9.71
C ASP A 144 -9.46 -9.26 -9.68
N SER A 145 -10.23 -10.00 -10.48
CA SER A 145 -11.68 -9.83 -10.50
C SER A 145 -12.36 -10.26 -9.18
N GLY A 146 -11.66 -11.00 -8.32
CA GLY A 146 -12.21 -11.60 -7.10
C GLY A 146 -13.31 -12.63 -7.38
N LYS A 147 -13.49 -13.04 -8.64
CA LYS A 147 -14.61 -13.88 -9.08
C LYS A 147 -14.17 -14.97 -10.05
N TYR A 148 -13.64 -14.59 -11.21
CA TYR A 148 -13.59 -15.50 -12.36
C TYR A 148 -12.64 -16.68 -12.14
N TRP A 149 -11.41 -16.43 -11.69
CA TRP A 149 -10.49 -17.55 -11.42
C TRP A 149 -10.92 -18.41 -10.21
N GLN A 150 -11.65 -17.83 -9.25
CA GLN A 150 -12.20 -18.57 -8.11
C GLN A 150 -13.38 -19.48 -8.52
N GLU A 151 -14.23 -19.01 -9.44
CA GLU A 151 -15.35 -19.75 -10.04
C GLU A 151 -14.92 -20.72 -11.16
N GLY A 152 -13.64 -20.73 -11.51
CA GLY A 152 -13.10 -21.59 -12.58
C GLY A 152 -13.23 -21.03 -14.00
N LEU A 153 -13.60 -19.76 -14.15
CA LEU A 153 -13.75 -19.00 -15.39
C LEU A 153 -12.44 -18.32 -15.82
N PHE A 154 -11.34 -19.08 -15.84
CA PHE A 154 -9.98 -18.55 -16.04
C PHE A 154 -9.78 -17.78 -17.35
N GLN A 155 -10.46 -18.16 -18.43
CA GLN A 155 -10.31 -17.45 -19.71
C GLN A 155 -10.77 -16.00 -19.60
N LYS A 156 -11.84 -15.73 -18.84
CA LYS A 156 -12.31 -14.37 -18.64
C LYS A 156 -11.30 -13.53 -17.85
N GLU A 157 -10.64 -14.12 -16.85
CA GLU A 157 -9.57 -13.46 -16.10
C GLU A 157 -8.37 -13.13 -17.01
N ILE A 158 -7.99 -14.06 -17.89
CA ILE A 158 -6.93 -13.86 -18.88
C ILE A 158 -7.30 -12.74 -19.84
N ASP A 159 -8.48 -12.79 -20.45
CA ASP A 159 -8.91 -11.82 -21.46
C ASP A 159 -8.97 -10.38 -20.90
N LEU A 160 -9.39 -10.22 -19.65
CA LEU A 160 -9.39 -8.93 -18.96
C LEU A 160 -7.97 -8.42 -18.74
N ASN A 161 -7.07 -9.28 -18.26
CA ASN A 161 -5.70 -8.90 -17.97
C ASN A 161 -4.85 -8.66 -19.22
N MET A 162 -5.09 -9.38 -20.33
CA MET A 162 -4.44 -9.10 -21.61
C MET A 162 -4.85 -7.72 -22.15
N ALA A 163 -6.15 -7.39 -22.11
CA ALA A 163 -6.62 -6.06 -22.51
C ALA A 163 -6.08 -4.95 -21.60
N LEU A 164 -5.89 -5.23 -20.30
CA LEU A 164 -5.27 -4.32 -19.36
C LEU A 164 -3.79 -4.10 -19.66
N ILE A 165 -3.02 -5.14 -19.98
CA ILE A 165 -1.61 -5.04 -20.37
C ILE A 165 -1.45 -4.10 -21.56
N ASP A 166 -2.24 -4.29 -22.62
CA ASP A 166 -2.19 -3.46 -23.83
C ASP A 166 -2.46 -1.99 -23.52
N GLU A 167 -3.49 -1.71 -22.72
CA GLU A 167 -3.85 -0.35 -22.32
C GLU A 167 -2.77 0.29 -21.44
N VAL A 168 -2.29 -0.44 -20.43
CA VAL A 168 -1.28 0.03 -19.47
C VAL A 168 0.04 0.29 -20.16
N TRP A 169 0.48 -0.60 -21.05
CA TRP A 169 1.72 -0.40 -21.81
C TRP A 169 1.62 0.84 -22.70
N LYS A 170 0.50 1.01 -23.40
CA LYS A 170 0.27 2.19 -24.24
C LYS A 170 0.24 3.48 -23.44
N LYS A 171 -0.41 3.49 -22.27
CA LYS A 171 -0.60 4.69 -21.46
C LYS A 171 0.64 5.06 -20.66
N TYR A 172 1.29 4.08 -20.03
CA TYR A 172 2.30 4.28 -19.00
C TYR A 172 3.69 3.73 -19.35
N GLY A 173 3.84 2.94 -20.42
CA GLY A 173 5.11 2.30 -20.78
C GLY A 173 6.24 3.26 -21.14
N HIS A 174 5.96 4.56 -21.24
CA HIS A 174 6.95 5.60 -21.48
C HIS A 174 7.76 5.98 -20.21
N HIS A 175 7.28 5.62 -19.01
CA HIS A 175 8.00 5.85 -17.77
C HIS A 175 9.21 4.92 -17.66
N LYS A 176 10.39 5.49 -17.44
CA LYS A 176 11.66 4.72 -17.28
C LYS A 176 11.63 3.77 -16.07
N SER A 177 10.82 4.10 -15.06
CA SER A 177 10.63 3.27 -13.87
C SER A 177 9.79 2.02 -14.13
N PHE A 178 8.98 1.99 -15.19
CA PHE A 178 8.18 0.81 -15.52
C PHE A 178 9.11 -0.34 -15.95
N GLN A 179 9.33 -1.32 -15.08
CA GLN A 179 10.33 -2.38 -15.28
C GLN A 179 9.77 -3.81 -15.22
N GLY A 180 8.49 -3.98 -14.91
CA GLY A 180 7.89 -5.30 -15.01
C GLY A 180 6.47 -5.39 -14.51
N TRP A 181 6.03 -6.64 -14.37
CA TRP A 181 4.68 -7.03 -14.03
C TRP A 181 4.71 -7.94 -12.80
N TYR A 182 3.67 -7.85 -11.97
CA TYR A 182 3.45 -8.73 -10.83
C TYR A 182 2.15 -9.51 -11.04
N LEU A 183 2.24 -10.84 -11.15
CA LEU A 183 1.08 -11.72 -11.29
C LEU A 183 0.39 -11.85 -9.93
N SER A 184 -0.69 -11.08 -9.73
CA SER A 184 -1.31 -10.84 -8.43
C SER A 184 -2.15 -11.99 -7.88
N GLN A 185 -2.49 -13.01 -8.68
CA GLN A 185 -3.30 -14.13 -8.19
C GLN A 185 -2.47 -15.04 -7.28
N GLU A 186 -2.74 -15.03 -5.98
CA GLU A 186 -2.02 -15.82 -4.98
C GLU A 186 -2.64 -17.21 -4.79
N ILE A 187 -1.83 -18.27 -4.89
CA ILE A 187 -2.23 -19.65 -4.59
C ILE A 187 -1.20 -20.32 -3.68
N SER A 188 -1.66 -21.18 -2.78
CA SER A 188 -0.79 -21.96 -1.88
C SER A 188 -0.78 -23.47 -2.17
N ARG A 189 -1.72 -23.94 -3.00
CA ARG A 189 -1.92 -25.35 -3.34
C ARG A 189 -2.23 -25.50 -4.82
N ARG A 190 -2.36 -26.75 -5.29
CA ARG A 190 -2.79 -27.03 -6.66
C ARG A 190 -4.20 -26.46 -6.89
N THR A 191 -4.24 -25.26 -7.45
CA THR A 191 -5.46 -24.62 -7.93
C THR A 191 -5.65 -24.98 -9.39
N LYS A 192 -6.80 -25.59 -9.70
CA LYS A 192 -7.14 -26.05 -11.06
C LYS A 192 -6.89 -24.90 -12.05
N ASN A 193 -6.16 -25.18 -13.14
CA ASN A 193 -5.90 -24.25 -14.24
C ASN A 193 -5.20 -22.92 -13.91
N MET A 194 -4.76 -22.66 -12.68
CA MET A 194 -4.05 -21.40 -12.37
C MET A 194 -2.70 -21.32 -13.11
N SER A 195 -2.02 -22.44 -13.30
CA SER A 195 -0.81 -22.51 -14.14
C SER A 195 -1.06 -22.04 -15.57
N LYS A 196 -2.29 -22.20 -16.09
CA LYS A 196 -2.67 -21.67 -17.41
C LYS A 196 -2.77 -20.15 -17.39
N ILE A 197 -3.35 -19.55 -16.34
CA ILE A 197 -3.38 -18.08 -16.20
C ILE A 197 -1.95 -17.53 -16.22
N TYR A 198 -1.07 -18.05 -15.35
CA TYR A 198 0.31 -17.58 -15.29
C TYR A 198 1.06 -17.73 -16.62
N ALA A 199 0.84 -18.86 -17.30
CA ALA A 199 1.49 -19.13 -18.58
C ALA A 199 0.95 -18.28 -19.73
N GLU A 200 -0.32 -17.88 -19.73
CA GLU A 200 -0.90 -17.05 -20.79
C GLU A 200 -0.63 -15.55 -20.56
N VAL A 201 -0.78 -15.08 -19.32
CA VAL A 201 -0.55 -13.67 -18.96
C VAL A 201 0.94 -13.32 -18.93
N GLY A 202 1.81 -14.30 -18.65
CA GLY A 202 3.26 -14.10 -18.60
C GLY A 202 4.01 -14.30 -19.92
N LYS A 203 3.31 -14.49 -21.05
CA LYS A 203 3.91 -14.57 -22.39
C LYS A 203 4.30 -13.18 -22.91
#